data_AF-A0A5N5M617-F1
#
_entry.id   AF-A0A5N5M617-F1
#
_cell.length_a   1.000
_cell.length_b   1.000
_cell.length_c   1.000
_cell.angle_alpha   90.00
_cell.angle_beta   90.00
_cell.angle_gamma   90.00
#
_symmetry.space_group_name_H-M   'P 1'
#
loop_
_entity.id
_entity.type
_entity.pdbx_description
1 polymer ?
#
loop_
_entity_poly.entity_id
_entity_poly.type
_entity_poly.pdbx_seq_one_letter_code
_entity_poly.pdbx_strand_id
1 'polypeptide(L)'
;MPAYFQTRLVLLLFVVQLISTDPVAEDGTLSKNRKRVNPVVHTEPPELDPISDAYRYCNLPNHTEHTREGHSPADYKLLFVQVMIRHGDRYPLYTIPQTKRPAIDCTLSPHRKPSHPLLASFISHMAQGGRGHWDASLGSLARVPNHSTCELGELTQTGVVQHLKNGELLRQAYLKHHKLLPPDWSSQQLWVETTAKSRTLQSGMALLYGFLPNFDWSKVMVRHQRSTMFCGSWCECPARNHFLDEEQRRQYRLRASNAELEHTYVTMAKALGVATRTMRAANPIDALLCHFCHGLPFPCASPHSFPASEKGACITLQHFAVIRQQQRDDERERKETGLYRRFAVLAAHPFLNQTAVRMEKAARGNSEPVFALASAHDITMAPVLSALGLEGAGFPRFAARLVFELWKSPDTKGKGTRGGVANAYVRVLYNGEDLTFETAFCRDHDRHSTQPLCPLGNFLSFVKRDMFSIVNATSYHQACHQNF
;
A
#
# COMPACT_ATOMS: atom_id res chain seq x y z
N MET A 1 57.10 -31.66 -16.10
CA MET A 1 57.60 -30.34 -16.56
C MET A 1 56.43 -29.36 -16.61
N PRO A 2 56.63 -28.10 -16.22
CA PRO A 2 55.81 -27.48 -15.16
C PRO A 2 54.94 -26.29 -15.60
N ALA A 3 54.00 -26.00 -14.69
CA ALA A 3 53.40 -24.72 -14.28
C ALA A 3 53.66 -23.42 -15.05
N TYR A 4 52.59 -22.64 -15.28
CA TYR A 4 52.59 -21.20 -15.02
C TYR A 4 51.26 -20.75 -14.38
N PHE A 5 51.43 -20.01 -13.29
CA PHE A 5 50.45 -19.32 -12.45
C PHE A 5 49.81 -18.12 -13.18
N GLN A 6 48.53 -17.85 -12.92
CA GLN A 6 48.07 -16.46 -12.82
C GLN A 6 46.94 -16.31 -11.79
N THR A 7 47.32 -15.75 -10.64
CA THR A 7 46.50 -15.36 -9.51
C THR A 7 45.69 -14.11 -9.87
N ARG A 8 44.37 -14.11 -9.62
CA ARG A 8 43.60 -12.87 -9.41
C ARG A 8 42.92 -12.92 -8.04
N LEU A 9 43.46 -12.06 -7.19
CA LEU A 9 43.04 -11.71 -5.85
C LEU A 9 41.66 -11.01 -5.91
N VAL A 10 40.63 -11.59 -5.29
CA VAL A 10 39.37 -10.89 -5.00
C VAL A 10 39.32 -10.69 -3.49
N LEU A 11 39.50 -9.43 -3.10
CA LEU A 11 39.45 -8.95 -1.72
C LEU A 11 37.98 -8.95 -1.25
N LEU A 12 37.58 -9.95 -0.47
CA LEU A 12 36.32 -9.95 0.28
C LEU A 12 36.52 -9.17 1.59
N LEU A 13 36.01 -7.94 1.63
CA LEU A 13 35.83 -7.17 2.86
C LEU A 13 34.60 -7.71 3.61
N PHE A 14 34.84 -8.65 4.53
CA PHE A 14 33.89 -9.00 5.59
C PHE A 14 33.98 -7.93 6.69
N VAL A 15 32.99 -7.04 6.76
CA VAL A 15 32.78 -6.22 7.97
C VAL A 15 31.94 -7.05 8.94
N VAL A 16 32.62 -7.74 9.84
CA VAL A 16 32.04 -8.35 11.03
C VAL A 16 31.76 -7.21 12.03
N GLN A 17 30.51 -6.81 12.20
CA GLN A 17 30.13 -5.98 13.34
C GLN A 17 30.03 -6.89 14.58
N LEU A 18 31.07 -6.82 15.40
CA LEU A 18 31.12 -7.42 16.73
C LEU A 18 30.06 -6.77 17.62
N ILE A 19 29.17 -7.59 18.18
CA ILE A 19 28.25 -7.20 19.25
C ILE A 19 29.10 -7.02 20.50
N SER A 20 29.18 -5.80 21.03
CA SER A 20 29.84 -5.53 22.32
C SER A 20 28.96 -6.09 23.43
N THR A 21 29.36 -7.21 24.00
CA THR A 21 28.90 -7.67 25.31
C THR A 21 30.00 -7.30 26.30
N ASP A 22 29.77 -6.30 27.15
CA ASP A 22 30.62 -6.08 28.31
C ASP A 22 29.80 -6.16 29.60
N PRO A 23 30.35 -6.80 30.65
CA PRO A 23 29.62 -7.19 31.84
C PRO A 23 29.54 -6.05 32.86
N VAL A 24 28.57 -6.16 33.75
CA VAL A 24 28.40 -5.31 34.94
C VAL A 24 29.55 -5.56 35.91
N ALA A 25 30.24 -4.49 36.33
CA ALA A 25 31.10 -4.48 37.51
C ALA A 25 30.96 -3.14 38.25
N GLU A 26 30.92 -3.22 39.58
CA GLU A 26 30.64 -2.15 40.54
C GLU A 26 31.84 -1.24 40.84
N ASP A 27 31.48 0.01 41.13
CA ASP A 27 32.04 1.02 42.05
C ASP A 27 33.39 1.71 41.77
N GLY A 28 33.40 3.03 42.01
CA GLY A 28 34.58 3.89 41.89
C GLY A 28 34.27 5.31 41.42
N THR A 29 34.11 6.21 42.39
CA THR A 29 33.80 7.63 42.25
C THR A 29 34.86 8.45 41.49
N LEU A 30 34.41 9.40 40.63
CA LEU A 30 34.80 10.83 40.58
C LEU A 30 34.54 11.49 39.22
N SER A 31 34.14 12.77 39.26
CA SER A 31 34.05 13.76 38.17
C SER A 31 32.83 13.71 37.23
N LYS A 32 31.76 14.42 37.62
CA LYS A 32 30.59 14.73 36.78
C LYS A 32 30.91 15.81 35.75
N ASN A 33 31.43 15.43 34.59
CA ASN A 33 31.20 16.20 33.36
C ASN A 33 29.80 15.84 32.85
N ARG A 34 28.79 16.66 33.17
CA ARG A 34 27.47 16.60 32.53
C ARG A 34 27.67 16.84 31.04
N LYS A 35 27.79 15.78 30.23
CA LYS A 35 27.51 15.85 28.80
C LYS A 35 26.09 16.40 28.68
N ARG A 36 25.94 17.63 28.19
CA ARG A 36 24.65 18.14 27.70
C ARG A 36 24.17 17.13 26.67
N VAL A 37 23.19 16.32 27.05
CA VAL A 37 22.35 15.64 26.07
C VAL A 37 21.60 16.79 25.39
N ASN A 38 22.06 17.17 24.20
CA ASN A 38 21.26 18.06 23.37
C ASN A 38 19.91 17.36 23.19
N PRO A 39 18.78 18.00 23.53
CA PRO A 39 17.50 17.45 23.16
C PRO A 39 17.54 17.20 21.66
N VAL A 40 17.30 15.95 21.26
CA VAL A 40 17.03 15.64 19.86
C VAL A 40 15.73 16.39 19.58
N VAL A 41 15.86 17.60 19.03
CA VAL A 41 14.73 18.31 18.47
C VAL A 41 14.24 17.39 17.36
N HIS A 42 13.12 16.72 17.59
CA HIS A 42 12.39 16.05 16.54
C HIS A 42 11.85 17.15 15.62
N THR A 43 12.72 17.71 14.78
CA THR A 43 12.29 18.50 13.63
C THR A 43 11.52 17.54 12.75
N GLU A 44 10.31 17.91 12.35
CA GLU A 44 9.58 17.16 11.33
C GLU A 44 10.52 16.91 10.13
N PRO A 45 10.53 15.70 9.56
CA PRO A 45 11.35 15.42 8.39
C PRO A 45 11.07 16.48 7.32
N PRO A 46 12.10 16.96 6.60
CA PRO A 46 11.90 17.95 5.56
C PRO A 46 10.88 17.44 4.54
N GLU A 47 9.91 18.30 4.21
CA GLU A 47 8.91 17.98 3.20
C GLU A 47 9.63 17.67 1.87
N LEU A 48 9.31 16.53 1.27
CA LEU A 48 9.96 16.12 0.02
C LEU A 48 9.55 17.05 -1.11
N ASP A 49 10.46 17.31 -2.04
CA ASP A 49 10.09 18.00 -3.27
C ASP A 49 9.16 17.12 -4.15
N PRO A 50 8.39 17.73 -5.08
CA PRO A 50 7.41 17.01 -5.90
C PRO A 50 7.98 15.86 -6.74
N ILE A 51 9.26 15.95 -7.14
CA ILE A 51 9.92 14.94 -7.96
C ILE A 51 10.39 13.78 -7.08
N SER A 52 10.99 14.07 -5.92
CA SER A 52 11.35 13.04 -4.94
C SER A 52 10.14 12.24 -4.47
N ASP A 53 9.00 12.90 -4.25
CA ASP A 53 7.74 12.23 -3.93
C ASP A 53 7.23 11.32 -5.08
N ALA A 54 7.35 11.77 -6.34
CA ALA A 54 7.04 10.94 -7.50
C ALA A 54 7.92 9.68 -7.61
N TYR A 55 9.20 9.76 -7.25
CA TYR A 55 10.06 8.56 -7.17
C TYR A 55 9.58 7.58 -6.09
N ARG A 56 9.16 8.07 -4.92
CA ARG A 56 8.57 7.21 -3.87
C ARG A 56 7.27 6.56 -4.33
N TYR A 57 6.44 7.28 -5.09
CA TYR A 57 5.21 6.77 -5.67
C TYR A 57 5.46 5.58 -6.62
N CYS A 58 6.52 5.64 -7.44
CA CYS A 58 6.84 4.58 -8.39
C CYS A 58 7.16 3.24 -7.71
N ASN A 59 7.68 3.28 -6.48
CA ASN A 59 8.05 2.09 -5.71
C ASN A 59 8.88 1.09 -6.53
N LEU A 60 9.99 1.54 -7.11
CA LEU A 60 10.82 0.68 -7.94
C LEU A 60 11.40 -0.49 -7.10
N PRO A 61 11.39 -1.73 -7.60
CA PRO A 61 11.79 -2.92 -6.84
C PRO A 61 13.32 -3.12 -6.79
N ASN A 62 14.07 -2.02 -6.65
CA ASN A 62 15.54 -1.99 -6.66
C ASN A 62 16.16 -1.75 -5.26
N HIS A 63 15.35 -1.44 -4.25
CA HIS A 63 15.81 -1.18 -2.89
C HIS A 63 15.43 -2.32 -1.93
N THR A 64 16.27 -2.57 -0.94
CA THR A 64 15.94 -3.43 0.18
C THR A 64 15.03 -2.67 1.14
N GLU A 65 13.84 -3.20 1.42
CA GLU A 65 12.94 -2.62 2.41
C GLU A 65 13.22 -3.22 3.80
N HIS A 66 13.36 -2.36 4.81
CA HIS A 66 13.31 -2.76 6.22
C HIS A 66 11.86 -2.77 6.70
N THR A 67 11.49 -3.79 7.46
CA THR A 67 10.09 -4.23 7.62
C THR A 67 9.88 -4.57 9.11
N ARG A 68 8.88 -3.98 9.78
CA ARG A 68 8.54 -4.29 11.18
C ARG A 68 7.54 -5.44 11.31
N GLU A 69 6.98 -5.92 10.20
CA GLU A 69 6.07 -7.05 10.13
C GLU A 69 6.66 -8.25 10.89
N GLY A 70 5.82 -8.90 11.70
CA GLY A 70 6.21 -10.06 12.50
C GLY A 70 7.15 -9.76 13.69
N HIS A 71 7.64 -8.53 13.92
CA HIS A 71 8.48 -8.26 15.09
C HIS A 71 7.61 -8.10 16.35
N SER A 72 7.84 -8.82 17.44
CA SER A 72 7.08 -8.63 18.68
C SER A 72 7.98 -8.89 19.88
N PRO A 73 7.54 -8.58 21.11
CA PRO A 73 8.16 -9.17 22.29
C PRO A 73 8.20 -10.71 22.15
N ALA A 74 9.23 -11.34 22.72
CA ALA A 74 9.60 -12.73 22.43
C ALA A 74 8.54 -13.77 22.82
N ASP A 75 7.66 -13.40 23.75
CA ASP A 75 6.63 -14.23 24.36
C ASP A 75 5.24 -14.02 23.75
N TYR A 76 5.10 -13.08 22.81
CA TYR A 76 3.84 -12.82 22.12
C TYR A 76 3.67 -13.76 20.93
N LYS A 77 2.44 -14.27 20.76
CA LYS A 77 2.06 -15.15 19.67
C LYS A 77 1.25 -14.39 18.61
N LEU A 78 1.67 -14.47 17.35
CA LEU A 78 0.87 -13.99 16.22
C LEU A 78 -0.32 -14.93 15.98
N LEU A 79 -1.53 -14.39 15.91
CA LEU A 79 -2.77 -15.16 15.74
C LEU A 79 -3.41 -14.96 14.36
N PHE A 80 -3.35 -13.75 13.80
CA PHE A 80 -4.02 -13.41 12.55
C PHE A 80 -3.34 -12.24 11.85
N VAL A 81 -3.35 -12.25 10.51
CA VAL A 81 -2.86 -11.15 9.67
C VAL A 81 -3.89 -10.82 8.59
N GLN A 82 -4.29 -9.54 8.49
CA GLN A 82 -5.03 -8.98 7.38
C GLN A 82 -4.13 -8.04 6.58
N VAL A 83 -4.00 -8.29 5.28
CA VAL A 83 -3.22 -7.46 4.34
C VAL A 83 -4.18 -6.84 3.34
N MET A 84 -4.09 -5.53 3.14
CA MET A 84 -4.65 -4.82 1.99
C MET A 84 -3.52 -4.30 1.12
N ILE A 85 -3.60 -4.51 -0.20
CA ILE A 85 -2.63 -3.97 -1.14
C ILE A 85 -3.28 -3.05 -2.18
N ARG A 86 -2.55 -2.02 -2.59
CA ARG A 86 -2.78 -1.39 -3.90
C ARG A 86 -2.16 -2.29 -4.97
N HIS A 87 -2.79 -2.40 -6.13
CA HIS A 87 -2.13 -3.03 -7.28
C HIS A 87 -0.75 -2.41 -7.56
N GLY A 88 0.12 -3.18 -8.23
CA GLY A 88 1.44 -2.72 -8.64
C GLY A 88 1.40 -1.69 -9.76
N ASP A 89 2.60 -1.33 -10.21
CA ASP A 89 2.84 -0.51 -11.39
C ASP A 89 2.10 -1.04 -12.63
N ARG A 90 1.57 -0.10 -13.41
CA ARG A 90 0.66 -0.38 -14.53
C ARG A 90 0.84 0.62 -15.65
N TYR A 91 0.44 0.21 -16.84
CA TYR A 91 0.21 1.11 -17.96
C TYR A 91 -0.87 2.15 -17.60
N PRO A 92 -0.84 3.38 -18.16
CA PRO A 92 -1.79 4.42 -17.81
C PRO A 92 -3.22 4.04 -18.19
N LEU A 93 -4.19 4.55 -17.43
CA LEU A 93 -5.62 4.51 -17.69
C LEU A 93 -6.05 5.57 -18.70
N TYR A 94 -5.33 6.68 -18.78
CA TYR A 94 -5.64 7.82 -19.64
C TYR A 94 -4.50 8.09 -20.63
N THR A 95 -4.83 8.64 -21.78
CA THR A 95 -3.86 9.00 -22.82
C THR A 95 -3.75 10.51 -22.96
N ILE A 96 -2.53 10.99 -23.20
CA ILE A 96 -2.32 12.39 -23.57
C ILE A 96 -2.63 12.55 -25.07
N PRO A 97 -3.54 13.46 -25.46
CA PRO A 97 -3.93 13.65 -26.86
C PRO A 97 -2.74 14.01 -27.75
N GLN A 98 -2.77 13.58 -29.01
CA GLN A 98 -1.73 13.87 -30.01
C GLN A 98 -0.31 13.41 -29.64
N THR A 99 -0.18 12.44 -28.73
CA THR A 99 1.11 11.85 -28.35
C THR A 99 1.19 10.39 -28.75
N LYS A 100 2.41 9.85 -28.85
CA LYS A 100 2.62 8.42 -29.01
C LYS A 100 2.37 7.71 -27.68
N ARG A 101 1.84 6.49 -27.77
CA ARG A 101 1.69 5.59 -26.63
C ARG A 101 3.06 5.25 -26.02
N PRO A 102 3.22 5.22 -24.68
CA PRO A 102 4.43 4.73 -24.03
C PRO A 102 4.81 3.34 -24.56
N ALA A 103 6.06 3.18 -25.01
CA ALA A 103 6.57 1.93 -25.54
C ALA A 103 6.96 0.98 -24.40
N ILE A 104 5.96 0.34 -23.80
CA ILE A 104 6.13 -0.62 -22.70
C ILE A 104 5.60 -1.97 -23.16
N ASP A 105 6.39 -3.01 -22.91
CA ASP A 105 6.03 -4.41 -23.14
C ASP A 105 5.51 -5.01 -21.81
N CYS A 106 4.25 -5.45 -21.81
CA CYS A 106 3.57 -6.05 -20.66
C CYS A 106 3.71 -7.58 -20.61
N THR A 107 4.33 -8.21 -21.60
CA THR A 107 4.63 -9.65 -21.62
C THR A 107 5.67 -9.99 -20.55
N LEU A 108 5.37 -10.89 -19.61
CA LEU A 108 6.34 -11.23 -18.58
C LEU A 108 7.54 -12.02 -19.14
N SER A 109 8.74 -11.60 -18.78
CA SER A 109 10.01 -12.24 -19.14
C SER A 109 10.99 -12.22 -17.97
N PRO A 110 11.43 -13.39 -17.46
CA PRO A 110 12.46 -13.49 -16.42
C PRO A 110 13.79 -12.82 -16.80
N HIS A 111 14.07 -12.66 -18.09
CA HIS A 111 15.30 -12.06 -18.62
C HIS A 111 15.23 -10.53 -18.74
N ARG A 112 14.03 -9.93 -18.68
CA ARG A 112 13.85 -8.48 -18.72
C ARG A 112 13.93 -7.90 -17.31
N LYS A 113 14.48 -6.69 -17.15
CA LYS A 113 14.47 -5.97 -15.86
C LYS A 113 13.24 -5.06 -15.74
N PRO A 114 12.71 -4.84 -14.53
CA PRO A 114 13.08 -5.51 -13.28
C PRO A 114 12.65 -6.99 -13.30
N SER A 115 13.38 -7.85 -12.59
CA SER A 115 13.08 -9.29 -12.51
C SER A 115 13.17 -9.75 -11.05
N HIS A 116 12.55 -10.87 -10.75
CA HIS A 116 12.56 -11.52 -9.44
C HIS A 116 12.95 -12.99 -9.59
N PRO A 117 13.69 -13.61 -8.65
CA PRO A 117 14.03 -15.04 -8.72
C PRO A 117 12.81 -15.97 -8.87
N LEU A 118 11.67 -15.57 -8.30
CA LEU A 118 10.40 -16.30 -8.39
C LEU A 118 9.59 -16.02 -9.67
N LEU A 119 10.03 -15.12 -10.56
CA LEU A 119 9.20 -14.69 -11.70
C LEU A 119 8.93 -15.84 -12.69
N ALA A 120 9.94 -16.65 -13.02
CA ALA A 120 9.77 -17.78 -13.94
C ALA A 120 8.77 -18.81 -13.40
N SER A 121 8.92 -19.19 -12.12
CA SER A 121 8.05 -20.18 -11.49
C SER A 121 6.64 -19.61 -11.25
N PHE A 122 6.51 -18.31 -10.98
CA PHE A 122 5.22 -17.61 -10.93
C PHE A 122 4.46 -17.75 -12.25
N ILE A 123 5.09 -17.45 -13.38
CA ILE A 123 4.47 -17.54 -14.71
C ILE A 123 3.95 -18.96 -14.96
N SER A 124 4.80 -19.97 -14.75
CA SER A 124 4.43 -21.39 -14.92
C SER A 124 3.33 -21.85 -13.96
N HIS A 125 3.28 -21.29 -12.75
CA HIS A 125 2.26 -21.63 -11.75
C HIS A 125 0.91 -20.96 -12.05
N MET A 126 0.90 -19.72 -12.55
CA MET A 126 -0.32 -19.02 -12.94
C MET A 126 -1.02 -19.68 -14.13
N ALA A 127 -0.28 -20.33 -15.03
CA ALA A 127 -0.84 -21.13 -16.11
C ALA A 127 -1.72 -22.30 -15.61
N GLN A 128 -1.53 -22.73 -14.36
CA GLN A 128 -2.30 -23.80 -13.72
C GLN A 128 -3.52 -23.28 -12.95
N GLY A 129 -3.77 -21.96 -12.97
CA GLY A 129 -4.84 -21.30 -12.21
C GLY A 129 -6.26 -21.80 -12.52
N GLY A 130 -6.48 -22.48 -13.64
CA GLY A 130 -7.75 -23.16 -13.93
C GLY A 130 -8.13 -24.25 -12.92
N ARG A 131 -7.18 -24.73 -12.11
CA ARG A 131 -7.41 -25.69 -11.02
C ARG A 131 -7.86 -25.04 -9.71
N GLY A 132 -7.85 -23.70 -9.65
CA GLY A 132 -8.25 -22.94 -8.46
C GLY A 132 -9.77 -22.77 -8.34
N HIS A 133 -10.22 -22.36 -7.17
CA HIS A 133 -11.60 -21.94 -6.96
C HIS A 133 -11.73 -20.43 -7.14
N TRP A 134 -12.69 -20.01 -7.97
CA TRP A 134 -12.87 -18.61 -8.33
C TRP A 134 -14.35 -18.25 -8.27
N ASP A 135 -14.64 -17.04 -7.78
CA ASP A 135 -15.94 -16.44 -8.08
C ASP A 135 -16.09 -16.25 -9.59
N ALA A 136 -17.30 -16.52 -10.10
CA ALA A 136 -17.58 -16.59 -11.54
C ALA A 136 -17.12 -15.35 -12.33
N SER A 137 -17.29 -14.15 -11.77
CA SER A 137 -16.88 -12.88 -12.39
C SER A 137 -15.37 -12.72 -12.57
N LEU A 138 -14.55 -13.54 -11.90
CA LEU A 138 -13.10 -13.54 -12.03
C LEU A 138 -12.59 -14.60 -13.00
N GLY A 139 -13.44 -15.53 -13.45
CA GLY A 139 -13.06 -16.67 -14.28
C GLY A 139 -12.47 -16.27 -15.64
N SER A 140 -12.97 -15.20 -16.25
CA SER A 140 -12.53 -14.71 -17.57
C SER A 140 -11.31 -13.78 -17.54
N LEU A 141 -10.86 -13.35 -16.35
CA LEU A 141 -9.74 -12.42 -16.24
C LEU A 141 -8.40 -13.13 -16.43
N ALA A 142 -7.55 -12.57 -17.29
CA ALA A 142 -6.18 -13.06 -17.51
C ALA A 142 -5.38 -13.09 -16.19
N ARG A 143 -4.71 -14.22 -15.93
CA ARG A 143 -3.95 -14.45 -14.69
C ARG A 143 -2.59 -13.78 -14.67
N VAL A 144 -2.07 -13.39 -15.82
CA VAL A 144 -0.83 -12.63 -16.01
C VAL A 144 -1.02 -11.61 -17.14
N PRO A 145 -0.29 -10.48 -17.14
CA PRO A 145 -0.20 -9.61 -18.30
C PRO A 145 0.61 -10.30 -19.41
N ASN A 146 0.22 -10.09 -20.67
CA ASN A 146 0.80 -10.84 -21.79
C ASN A 146 0.78 -10.10 -23.14
N HIS A 147 0.55 -8.77 -23.13
CA HIS A 147 0.57 -7.99 -24.37
C HIS A 147 1.94 -7.34 -24.60
N SER A 148 2.52 -7.56 -25.78
CA SER A 148 3.76 -6.90 -26.20
C SER A 148 3.60 -5.38 -26.38
N THR A 149 2.37 -4.94 -26.62
CA THR A 149 1.94 -3.54 -26.50
C THR A 149 0.83 -3.49 -25.46
N CYS A 150 1.12 -2.91 -24.29
CA CYS A 150 0.18 -2.89 -23.16
C CYS A 150 -1.18 -2.26 -23.50
N GLU A 151 -2.24 -2.80 -22.90
CA GLU A 151 -3.54 -2.15 -22.85
C GLU A 151 -3.62 -1.10 -21.72
N LEU A 152 -4.60 -0.18 -21.82
CA LEU A 152 -4.80 0.85 -20.79
C LEU A 152 -5.11 0.21 -19.43
N GLY A 153 -4.33 0.58 -18.42
CA GLY A 153 -4.46 0.04 -17.07
C GLY A 153 -4.02 -1.41 -16.90
N GLU A 154 -3.30 -2.00 -17.87
CA GLU A 154 -2.68 -3.32 -17.74
C GLU A 154 -1.51 -3.29 -16.76
N LEU A 155 -1.36 -4.33 -15.94
CA LEU A 155 -0.25 -4.44 -15.00
C LEU A 155 1.06 -4.67 -15.77
N THR A 156 2.14 -4.00 -15.39
CA THR A 156 3.44 -4.23 -16.02
C THR A 156 4.22 -5.33 -15.29
N GLN A 157 5.35 -5.75 -15.87
CA GLN A 157 6.30 -6.61 -15.16
C GLN A 157 6.82 -5.98 -13.86
N THR A 158 7.01 -4.65 -13.83
CA THR A 158 7.38 -3.93 -12.60
C THR A 158 6.33 -4.17 -11.51
N GLY A 159 5.05 -4.07 -11.84
CA GLY A 159 3.95 -4.32 -10.91
C GLY A 159 3.91 -5.76 -10.37
N VAL A 160 4.20 -6.74 -11.21
CA VAL A 160 4.32 -8.15 -10.80
C VAL A 160 5.51 -8.35 -9.85
N VAL A 161 6.68 -7.80 -10.20
CA VAL A 161 7.90 -7.93 -9.39
C VAL A 161 7.77 -7.23 -8.03
N GLN A 162 7.15 -6.06 -7.98
CA GLN A 162 6.82 -5.37 -6.72
C GLN A 162 6.04 -6.28 -5.77
N HIS A 163 5.01 -6.97 -6.28
CA HIS A 163 4.19 -7.84 -5.45
C HIS A 163 4.83 -9.19 -5.12
N LEU A 164 5.62 -9.77 -6.01
CA LEU A 164 6.46 -10.92 -5.66
C LEU A 164 7.40 -10.58 -4.49
N LYS A 165 7.94 -9.36 -4.47
CA LYS A 165 8.79 -8.88 -3.37
C LYS A 165 8.01 -8.68 -2.07
N ASN A 166 6.84 -8.03 -2.12
CA ASN A 166 5.95 -7.92 -0.97
C ASN A 166 5.60 -9.31 -0.41
N GLY A 167 5.24 -10.26 -1.27
CA GLY A 167 4.94 -11.63 -0.87
C GLY A 167 6.13 -12.30 -0.18
N GLU A 168 7.32 -12.17 -0.74
CA GLU A 168 8.54 -12.72 -0.14
C GLU A 168 8.81 -12.13 1.26
N LEU A 169 8.64 -10.82 1.46
CA LEU A 169 8.81 -10.19 2.77
C LEU A 169 7.84 -10.78 3.80
N LEU A 170 6.54 -10.88 3.43
CA LEU A 170 5.52 -11.46 4.31
C LEU A 170 5.76 -12.96 4.58
N ARG A 171 6.33 -13.69 3.62
CA ARG A 171 6.73 -15.10 3.80
C ARG A 171 7.78 -15.24 4.89
N GLN A 172 8.82 -14.41 4.86
CA GLN A 172 9.86 -14.44 5.89
C GLN A 172 9.23 -14.14 7.25
N ALA A 173 8.48 -13.04 7.36
CA ALA A 173 7.84 -12.61 8.58
C ALA A 173 6.89 -13.68 9.14
N TYR A 174 5.91 -14.15 8.38
CA TYR A 174 4.79 -14.88 8.95
C TYR A 174 4.89 -16.39 8.80
N LEU A 175 5.50 -16.91 7.75
CA LEU A 175 5.62 -18.37 7.57
C LEU A 175 6.90 -18.90 8.19
N LYS A 176 8.04 -18.24 7.98
CA LYS A 176 9.31 -18.74 8.52
C LYS A 176 9.50 -18.44 9.99
N HIS A 177 9.27 -17.20 10.42
CA HIS A 177 9.45 -16.84 11.84
C HIS A 177 8.28 -17.28 12.71
N HIS A 178 7.04 -17.07 12.25
CA HIS A 178 5.84 -17.31 13.07
C HIS A 178 5.06 -18.60 12.78
N LYS A 179 5.36 -19.30 11.68
CA LYS A 179 4.63 -20.51 11.25
C LYS A 179 3.10 -20.29 11.24
N LEU A 180 2.67 -19.11 10.79
CA LEU A 180 1.27 -18.67 10.83
C LEU A 180 0.34 -19.64 10.10
N LEU A 181 0.81 -20.20 8.97
CA LEU A 181 0.18 -21.33 8.30
C LEU A 181 0.99 -22.60 8.59
N PRO A 182 0.35 -23.69 9.07
CA PRO A 182 1.01 -24.98 9.20
C PRO A 182 1.28 -25.62 7.82
N PRO A 183 2.21 -26.58 7.70
CA PRO A 183 2.52 -27.23 6.42
C PRO A 183 1.31 -27.88 5.72
N ASP A 184 0.36 -28.39 6.50
CA ASP A 184 -0.86 -29.08 6.09
C ASP A 184 -2.11 -28.19 6.07
N TRP A 185 -1.92 -26.86 5.99
CA TRP A 185 -3.01 -25.87 6.04
C TRP A 185 -4.24 -26.18 5.16
N SER A 186 -5.41 -25.78 5.63
CA SER A 186 -6.71 -25.94 4.96
C SER A 186 -7.14 -24.66 4.22
N SER A 187 -8.07 -24.78 3.26
CA SER A 187 -8.62 -23.62 2.53
C SER A 187 -9.31 -22.57 3.41
N GLN A 188 -9.71 -22.93 4.64
CA GLN A 188 -10.37 -22.02 5.59
C GLN A 188 -9.38 -21.07 6.27
N GLN A 189 -8.10 -21.45 6.33
CA GLN A 189 -7.03 -20.66 6.96
C GLN A 189 -6.54 -19.51 6.06
N LEU A 190 -6.84 -19.56 4.76
CA LEU A 190 -6.44 -18.58 3.77
C LEU A 190 -7.67 -17.89 3.15
N TRP A 191 -7.76 -16.57 3.32
CA TRP A 191 -8.78 -15.76 2.66
C TRP A 191 -8.14 -14.87 1.60
N VAL A 192 -8.61 -14.96 0.36
CA VAL A 192 -8.11 -14.12 -0.75
C VAL A 192 -9.30 -13.47 -1.44
N GLU A 193 -9.23 -12.15 -1.59
CA GLU A 193 -10.26 -11.36 -2.26
C GLU A 193 -9.67 -10.23 -3.10
N THR A 194 -10.36 -9.87 -4.18
CA THR A 194 -9.92 -8.84 -5.11
C THR A 194 -11.09 -8.19 -5.84
N THR A 195 -10.95 -6.94 -6.27
CA THR A 195 -11.87 -6.33 -7.23
C THR A 195 -11.73 -6.96 -8.62
N ALA A 196 -12.78 -6.91 -9.45
CA ALA A 196 -12.76 -7.47 -10.81
C ALA A 196 -11.98 -6.59 -11.83
N LYS A 197 -10.72 -6.27 -11.54
CA LYS A 197 -9.78 -5.71 -12.51
C LYS A 197 -8.60 -6.67 -12.67
N SER A 198 -8.16 -6.91 -13.89
CA SER A 198 -7.03 -7.83 -14.15
C SER A 198 -5.79 -7.43 -13.34
N ARG A 199 -5.45 -6.15 -13.28
CA ARG A 199 -4.30 -5.64 -12.52
C ARG A 199 -4.36 -5.90 -11.01
N THR A 200 -5.54 -5.85 -10.38
CA THR A 200 -5.69 -6.14 -8.94
C THR A 200 -5.61 -7.64 -8.70
N LEU A 201 -6.28 -8.45 -9.53
CA LEU A 201 -6.19 -9.90 -9.46
C LEU A 201 -4.73 -10.38 -9.62
N GLN A 202 -4.06 -9.93 -10.69
CA GLN A 202 -2.67 -10.30 -11.00
C GLN A 202 -1.71 -9.86 -9.88
N SER A 203 -1.90 -8.65 -9.32
CA SER A 203 -1.12 -8.17 -8.16
C SER A 203 -1.32 -9.05 -6.92
N GLY A 204 -2.58 -9.42 -6.63
CA GLY A 204 -2.89 -10.30 -5.50
C GLY A 204 -2.30 -11.69 -5.65
N MET A 205 -2.35 -12.26 -6.87
CA MET A 205 -1.74 -13.55 -7.17
C MET A 205 -0.20 -13.51 -7.13
N ALA A 206 0.43 -12.42 -7.60
CA ALA A 206 1.86 -12.23 -7.48
C ALA A 206 2.30 -12.16 -6.02
N LEU A 207 1.59 -11.41 -5.18
CA LEU A 207 1.86 -11.38 -3.74
C LEU A 207 1.66 -12.76 -3.10
N LEU A 208 0.53 -13.42 -3.38
CA LEU A 208 0.23 -14.73 -2.83
C LEU A 208 1.31 -15.75 -3.20
N TYR A 209 1.81 -15.73 -4.44
CA TYR A 209 2.87 -16.63 -4.87
C TYR A 209 4.23 -16.32 -4.21
N GLY A 210 4.55 -15.04 -3.99
CA GLY A 210 5.72 -14.65 -3.20
C GLY A 210 5.60 -15.11 -1.74
N PHE A 211 4.38 -15.03 -1.18
CA PHE A 211 4.04 -15.41 0.19
C PHE A 211 4.07 -16.93 0.41
N LEU A 212 3.40 -17.67 -0.45
CA LEU A 212 3.21 -19.12 -0.38
C LEU A 212 3.52 -19.77 -1.74
N PRO A 213 4.79 -19.89 -2.15
CA PRO A 213 5.13 -20.42 -3.46
C PRO A 213 4.63 -21.85 -3.65
N ASN A 214 4.23 -22.17 -4.88
CA ASN A 214 3.75 -23.50 -5.27
C ASN A 214 2.57 -23.98 -4.41
N PHE A 215 1.72 -23.06 -3.97
CA PHE A 215 0.50 -23.40 -3.25
C PHE A 215 -0.38 -24.36 -4.05
N ASP A 216 -1.13 -25.20 -3.37
CA ASP A 216 -2.11 -26.07 -4.01
C ASP A 216 -3.33 -25.24 -4.44
N TRP A 217 -3.57 -25.16 -5.74
CA TRP A 217 -4.71 -24.43 -6.31
C TRP A 217 -6.05 -24.91 -5.76
N SER A 218 -6.20 -26.21 -5.44
CA SER A 218 -7.45 -26.75 -4.89
C SER A 218 -7.79 -26.20 -3.50
N LYS A 219 -6.81 -25.62 -2.80
CA LYS A 219 -7.00 -25.01 -1.48
C LYS A 219 -7.21 -23.49 -1.54
N VAL A 220 -7.12 -22.88 -2.72
CA VAL A 220 -7.22 -21.43 -2.88
C VAL A 220 -8.57 -21.05 -3.50
N MET A 221 -9.35 -20.29 -2.72
CA MET A 221 -10.57 -19.62 -3.19
C MET A 221 -10.33 -18.12 -3.33
N VAL A 222 -10.44 -17.61 -4.56
CA VAL A 222 -10.31 -16.18 -4.87
C VAL A 222 -11.69 -15.55 -5.03
N ARG A 223 -12.00 -14.63 -4.12
CA ARG A 223 -13.33 -14.01 -4.01
C ARG A 223 -13.37 -12.64 -4.67
N HIS A 224 -14.51 -12.32 -5.30
CA HIS A 224 -14.74 -11.05 -5.93
C HIS A 224 -15.35 -10.03 -4.97
N GLN A 225 -14.70 -8.88 -4.86
CA GLN A 225 -15.23 -7.69 -4.21
C GLN A 225 -15.87 -6.78 -5.26
N ARG A 226 -17.21 -6.72 -5.23
CA ARG A 226 -18.03 -6.02 -6.24
C ARG A 226 -17.86 -4.50 -6.24
N SER A 227 -17.31 -3.95 -5.17
CA SER A 227 -17.07 -2.52 -4.99
C SER A 227 -15.63 -2.27 -4.59
N THR A 228 -15.09 -1.14 -5.04
CA THR A 228 -13.79 -0.62 -4.59
C THR A 228 -13.79 -0.25 -3.10
N MET A 229 -14.95 -0.19 -2.45
CA MET A 229 -15.10 0.00 -1.00
C MET A 229 -15.25 -1.33 -0.23
N PHE A 230 -15.10 -2.49 -0.91
CA PHE A 230 -15.21 -3.82 -0.28
C PHE A 230 -16.56 -4.01 0.42
N CYS A 231 -17.58 -3.51 -0.28
CA CYS A 231 -18.93 -3.31 0.21
C CYS A 231 -19.97 -3.83 -0.80
N GLY A 232 -21.03 -4.46 -0.31
CA GLY A 232 -22.21 -4.88 -1.08
C GLY A 232 -23.46 -4.11 -0.65
N SER A 233 -24.64 -4.72 -0.78
CA SER A 233 -25.92 -4.10 -0.37
C SER A 233 -26.01 -3.83 1.14
N TRP A 234 -25.35 -4.63 1.98
CA TRP A 234 -25.42 -4.53 3.44
C TRP A 234 -24.72 -3.30 4.05
N CYS A 235 -24.01 -2.51 3.24
CA CYS A 235 -23.26 -1.33 3.68
C CYS A 235 -23.54 -0.10 2.80
N GLU A 236 -24.77 -0.03 2.29
CA GLU A 236 -25.27 1.19 1.66
C GLU A 236 -25.22 2.37 2.64
N CYS A 237 -24.75 3.52 2.14
CA CYS A 237 -24.50 4.69 2.97
C CYS A 237 -24.68 5.98 2.15
N PRO A 238 -25.89 6.54 2.10
CA PRO A 238 -26.18 7.75 1.32
C PRO A 238 -25.33 8.96 1.74
N ALA A 239 -25.17 9.19 3.05
CA ALA A 239 -24.40 10.31 3.60
C ALA A 239 -22.94 10.38 3.11
N ARG A 240 -22.35 9.23 2.75
CA ARG A 240 -20.99 9.18 2.20
C ARG A 240 -20.88 10.02 0.92
N ASN A 241 -21.89 9.98 0.05
CA ASN A 241 -21.85 10.69 -1.23
C ASN A 241 -21.89 12.20 -1.03
N HIS A 242 -22.65 12.69 -0.03
CA HIS A 242 -22.67 14.10 0.33
C HIS A 242 -21.28 14.65 0.64
N PHE A 243 -20.53 14.02 1.55
CA PHE A 243 -19.16 14.46 1.89
C PHE A 243 -18.19 14.34 0.72
N LEU A 244 -18.35 13.32 -0.13
CA LEU A 244 -17.53 13.17 -1.32
C LEU A 244 -17.78 14.32 -2.31
N ASP A 245 -19.04 14.70 -2.52
CA ASP A 245 -19.40 15.80 -3.42
C ASP A 245 -18.88 17.15 -2.91
N GLU A 246 -18.95 17.40 -1.59
CA GLU A 246 -18.37 18.59 -0.97
C GLU A 246 -16.84 18.65 -1.15
N GLU A 247 -16.16 17.52 -0.91
CA GLU A 247 -14.71 17.41 -1.10
C GLU A 247 -14.32 17.62 -2.58
N GLN A 248 -15.08 17.06 -3.53
CA GLN A 248 -14.85 17.28 -4.96
C GLN A 248 -15.01 18.75 -5.35
N ARG A 249 -16.02 19.45 -4.79
CA ARG A 249 -16.20 20.89 -5.01
C ARG A 249 -15.03 21.69 -4.44
N ARG A 250 -14.52 21.32 -3.26
CA ARG A 250 -13.32 21.94 -2.66
C ARG A 250 -12.10 21.75 -3.58
N GLN A 251 -11.79 20.52 -3.94
CA GLN A 251 -10.68 20.19 -4.85
C GLN A 251 -10.78 20.94 -6.18
N TYR A 252 -11.98 21.05 -6.74
CA TYR A 252 -12.22 21.81 -7.97
C TYR A 252 -11.89 23.30 -7.79
N ARG A 253 -12.35 23.93 -6.71
CA ARG A 253 -12.07 25.35 -6.43
C ARG A 253 -10.58 25.60 -6.30
N LEU A 254 -9.87 24.77 -5.52
CA LEU A 254 -8.42 24.88 -5.35
C LEU A 254 -7.67 24.80 -6.69
N ARG A 255 -8.05 23.84 -7.54
CA ARG A 255 -7.46 23.70 -8.88
C ARG A 255 -7.76 24.90 -9.77
N ALA A 256 -9.00 25.37 -9.76
CA ALA A 256 -9.43 26.50 -10.59
C ALA A 256 -8.78 27.82 -10.20
N SER A 257 -8.42 28.00 -8.93
CA SER A 257 -7.72 29.19 -8.44
C SER A 257 -6.19 29.16 -8.64
N ASN A 258 -5.61 28.05 -9.09
CA ASN A 258 -4.16 27.92 -9.23
C ASN A 258 -3.67 28.44 -10.60
N ALA A 259 -3.16 29.68 -10.62
CA ALA A 259 -2.68 30.34 -11.83
C ALA A 259 -1.48 29.65 -12.49
N GLU A 260 -0.55 29.10 -11.70
CA GLU A 260 0.63 28.39 -12.21
C GLU A 260 0.24 27.06 -12.88
N LEU A 261 -0.70 26.33 -12.28
CA LEU A 261 -1.28 25.13 -12.86
C LEU A 261 -1.99 25.45 -14.19
N GLU A 262 -2.80 26.51 -14.22
CA GLU A 262 -3.49 26.92 -15.45
C GLU A 262 -2.49 27.30 -16.55
N HIS A 263 -1.46 28.09 -16.22
CA HIS A 263 -0.38 28.39 -17.15
C HIS A 263 0.30 27.13 -17.68
N THR A 264 0.58 26.16 -16.80
CA THR A 264 1.18 24.87 -17.17
C THR A 264 0.30 24.08 -18.13
N TYR A 265 -1.02 24.04 -17.91
CA TYR A 265 -1.92 23.39 -18.86
C TYR A 265 -1.96 24.09 -20.21
N VAL A 266 -1.87 25.43 -20.24
CA VAL A 266 -1.79 26.21 -21.49
C VAL A 266 -0.50 25.90 -22.25
N THR A 267 0.65 25.86 -21.59
CA THR A 267 1.95 25.56 -22.24
C THR A 267 2.02 24.12 -22.73
N MET A 268 1.52 23.15 -21.94
CA MET A 268 1.38 21.75 -22.38
C MET A 268 0.47 21.64 -23.61
N ALA A 269 -0.67 22.33 -23.61
CA ALA A 269 -1.62 22.30 -24.72
C ALA A 269 -1.01 22.90 -26.00
N LYS A 270 -0.29 24.02 -25.88
CA LYS A 270 0.47 24.65 -26.98
C LYS A 270 1.54 23.71 -27.53
N ALA A 271 2.34 23.08 -26.66
CA ALA A 271 3.38 22.15 -27.06
C ALA A 271 2.84 20.96 -27.88
N LEU A 272 1.62 20.52 -27.57
CA LEU A 272 0.98 19.39 -28.24
C LEU A 272 0.00 19.79 -29.35
N GLY A 273 -0.20 21.08 -29.63
CA GLY A 273 -1.15 21.53 -30.67
C GLY A 273 -2.62 21.25 -30.34
N VAL A 274 -3.01 21.25 -29.06
CA VAL A 274 -4.38 20.96 -28.60
C VAL A 274 -4.99 22.14 -27.84
N ALA A 275 -6.32 22.13 -27.66
CA ALA A 275 -6.98 23.10 -26.79
C ALA A 275 -6.71 22.80 -25.30
N THR A 276 -6.53 23.84 -24.47
CA THR A 276 -6.29 23.70 -23.02
C THR A 276 -7.36 22.86 -22.32
N ARG A 277 -8.64 23.04 -22.69
CA ARG A 277 -9.76 22.23 -22.16
C ARG A 277 -9.56 20.73 -22.39
N THR A 278 -9.03 20.35 -23.56
CA THR A 278 -8.77 18.96 -23.94
C THR A 278 -7.60 18.41 -23.13
N MET A 279 -6.56 19.22 -22.93
CA MET A 279 -5.41 18.86 -22.08
C MET A 279 -5.81 18.62 -20.62
N ARG A 280 -6.68 19.48 -20.05
CA ARG A 280 -7.21 19.28 -18.69
C ARG A 280 -8.06 18.01 -18.58
N ALA A 281 -8.97 17.80 -19.53
CA ALA A 281 -9.86 16.64 -19.54
C ALA A 281 -9.12 15.30 -19.72
N ALA A 282 -7.93 15.31 -20.32
CA ALA A 282 -7.10 14.13 -20.48
C ALA A 282 -6.48 13.60 -19.18
N ASN A 283 -6.55 14.35 -18.08
CA ASN A 283 -5.97 13.98 -16.78
C ASN A 283 -4.52 13.47 -16.90
N PRO A 284 -3.58 14.31 -17.40
CA PRO A 284 -2.28 13.85 -17.88
C PRO A 284 -1.39 13.22 -16.82
N ILE A 285 -1.64 13.49 -15.54
CA ILE A 285 -0.80 13.03 -14.44
C ILE A 285 -0.59 11.51 -14.44
N ASP A 286 -1.61 10.72 -14.78
CA ASP A 286 -1.50 9.26 -14.80
C ASP A 286 -0.56 8.76 -15.91
N ALA A 287 -0.64 9.36 -17.10
CA ALA A 287 0.28 9.08 -18.20
C ALA A 287 1.70 9.58 -17.89
N LEU A 288 1.84 10.80 -17.35
CA LEU A 288 3.15 11.37 -17.01
C LEU A 288 3.85 10.55 -15.91
N LEU A 289 3.12 10.07 -14.90
CA LEU A 289 3.65 9.15 -13.90
C LEU A 289 4.16 7.85 -14.54
N CYS A 290 3.46 7.30 -15.54
CA CYS A 290 3.95 6.12 -16.25
C CYS A 290 5.28 6.41 -16.99
N HIS A 291 5.36 7.53 -17.73
CA HIS A 291 6.61 7.92 -18.37
C HIS A 291 7.75 8.05 -17.34
N PHE A 292 7.48 8.73 -16.24
CA PHE A 292 8.44 8.96 -15.16
C PHE A 292 8.91 7.65 -14.50
N CYS A 293 7.98 6.78 -14.09
CA CYS A 293 8.31 5.52 -13.41
C CYS A 293 9.03 4.50 -14.30
N HIS A 294 8.84 4.58 -15.61
CA HIS A 294 9.54 3.73 -16.57
C HIS A 294 10.82 4.35 -17.15
N GLY A 295 11.22 5.55 -16.68
CA GLY A 295 12.39 6.26 -17.22
C GLY A 295 12.26 6.61 -18.71
N LEU A 296 11.03 6.75 -19.20
CA LEU A 296 10.75 7.12 -20.58
C LEU A 296 10.79 8.65 -20.73
N PRO A 297 11.19 9.18 -21.89
CA PRO A 297 11.07 10.60 -22.16
C PRO A 297 9.61 11.02 -22.09
N PHE A 298 9.34 12.20 -21.53
CA PHE A 298 7.99 12.77 -21.55
C PHE A 298 7.51 12.98 -22.99
N PRO A 299 6.18 12.87 -23.23
CA PRO A 299 5.67 12.76 -24.58
C PRO A 299 5.74 14.09 -25.35
N CYS A 300 6.07 13.97 -26.63
CA CYS A 300 6.11 15.06 -27.60
C CYS A 300 4.93 15.00 -28.55
N ALA A 301 4.67 16.11 -29.25
CA ALA A 301 3.67 16.14 -30.31
C ALA A 301 3.98 15.09 -31.38
N SER A 302 2.94 14.38 -31.82
CA SER A 302 3.04 13.44 -32.94
C SER A 302 3.45 14.20 -34.20
N PRO A 303 4.37 13.68 -35.04
CA PRO A 303 4.76 14.35 -36.29
C PRO A 303 3.62 14.55 -37.29
N HIS A 304 2.46 13.92 -37.04
CA HIS A 304 1.22 14.06 -37.81
C HIS A 304 0.12 14.85 -37.06
N SER A 305 0.46 15.56 -35.99
CA SER A 305 -0.47 16.39 -35.22
C SER A 305 -1.07 17.52 -36.07
N PHE A 306 -2.39 17.71 -35.99
CA PHE A 306 -3.08 18.85 -36.59
C PHE A 306 -3.88 19.60 -35.51
N PRO A 307 -3.77 20.95 -35.41
CA PRO A 307 -2.84 21.83 -36.15
C PRO A 307 -1.36 21.54 -35.85
N ALA A 308 -0.47 22.00 -36.72
CA ALA A 308 0.97 21.80 -36.55
C ALA A 308 1.42 22.36 -35.19
N SER A 309 1.97 21.50 -34.33
CA SER A 309 2.60 21.93 -33.08
C SER A 309 3.89 22.70 -33.39
N GLU A 310 4.46 23.36 -32.38
CA GLU A 310 5.87 23.74 -32.44
C GLU A 310 6.69 22.47 -32.70
N LYS A 311 7.44 22.44 -33.82
CA LYS A 311 8.17 21.23 -34.26
C LYS A 311 9.12 20.78 -33.15
N GLY A 312 8.88 19.58 -32.61
CA GLY A 312 9.73 18.98 -31.57
C GLY A 312 9.41 19.42 -30.14
N ALA A 313 8.32 20.16 -29.89
CA ALA A 313 7.91 20.51 -28.54
C ALA A 313 7.39 19.29 -27.75
N CYS A 314 7.80 19.19 -26.49
CA CYS A 314 7.46 18.09 -25.60
C CYS A 314 6.93 18.60 -24.27
N ILE A 315 6.12 17.77 -23.60
CA ILE A 315 5.87 17.97 -22.17
C ILE A 315 7.21 17.79 -21.43
N THR A 316 7.46 18.60 -20.40
CA THR A 316 8.73 18.64 -19.68
C THR A 316 8.58 18.16 -18.24
N LEU A 317 9.71 17.89 -17.59
CA LEU A 317 9.75 17.61 -16.15
C LEU A 317 9.17 18.76 -15.33
N GLN A 318 9.34 20.01 -15.76
CA GLN A 318 8.76 21.17 -15.07
C GLN A 318 7.23 21.16 -15.10
N HIS A 319 6.62 20.86 -16.25
CA HIS A 319 5.16 20.70 -16.32
C HIS A 319 4.65 19.62 -15.36
N PHE A 320 5.35 18.48 -15.31
CA PHE A 320 5.05 17.41 -14.37
C PHE A 320 5.21 17.84 -12.91
N ALA A 321 6.29 18.57 -12.58
CA ALA A 321 6.56 19.05 -11.23
C ALA A 321 5.45 19.98 -10.70
N VAL A 322 4.92 20.89 -11.53
CA VAL A 322 3.81 21.77 -11.14
C VAL A 322 2.54 20.98 -10.85
N ILE A 323 2.21 19.97 -11.66
CA ILE A 323 1.04 19.11 -11.41
C ILE A 323 1.23 18.32 -10.10
N ARG A 324 2.44 17.81 -9.84
CA ARG A 324 2.77 17.12 -8.58
C ARG A 324 2.69 18.06 -7.38
N GLN A 325 3.18 19.29 -7.50
CA GLN A 325 3.05 20.30 -6.45
C GLN A 325 1.57 20.58 -6.14
N GLN A 326 0.73 20.74 -7.17
CA GLN A 326 -0.71 20.90 -6.99
C GLN A 326 -1.35 19.74 -6.22
N GLN A 327 -0.97 18.50 -6.50
CA GLN A 327 -1.50 17.34 -5.77
C GLN A 327 -1.09 17.35 -4.29
N ARG A 328 0.13 17.80 -3.97
CA ARG A 328 0.57 17.97 -2.58
C ARG A 328 -0.20 19.08 -1.86
N ASP A 329 -0.40 20.21 -2.52
CA ASP A 329 -1.20 21.30 -1.98
C ASP A 329 -2.65 20.87 -1.72
N ASP A 330 -3.21 20.08 -2.64
CA ASP A 330 -4.52 19.46 -2.50
C ASP A 330 -4.60 18.50 -1.30
N GLU A 331 -3.58 17.66 -1.10
CA GLU A 331 -3.51 16.77 0.06
C GLU A 331 -3.40 17.52 1.40
N ARG A 332 -2.63 18.60 1.45
CA ARG A 332 -2.51 19.46 2.64
C ARG A 332 -3.85 20.11 2.98
N GLU A 333 -4.48 20.78 2.03
CA GLU A 333 -5.77 21.46 2.27
C GLU A 333 -6.89 20.44 2.57
N ARG A 334 -6.88 19.28 1.90
CA ARG A 334 -7.80 18.17 2.19
C ARG A 334 -7.71 17.73 3.66
N LYS A 335 -6.49 17.62 4.20
CA LYS A 335 -6.23 17.26 5.60
C LYS A 335 -6.73 18.34 6.56
N GLU A 336 -6.43 19.61 6.27
CA GLU A 336 -6.84 20.75 7.09
C GLU A 336 -8.37 20.91 7.13
N THR A 337 -9.03 20.71 6.00
CA THR A 337 -10.49 20.88 5.88
C THR A 337 -11.27 19.73 6.54
N GLY A 338 -10.75 18.50 6.44
CA GLY A 338 -11.35 17.32 7.09
C GLY A 338 -12.61 16.74 6.44
N LEU A 339 -13.09 17.31 5.32
CA LEU A 339 -14.26 16.79 4.57
C LEU A 339 -14.00 15.37 4.04
N TYR A 340 -12.85 15.15 3.41
CA TYR A 340 -12.47 13.80 2.98
C TYR A 340 -12.44 12.80 4.12
N ARG A 341 -12.06 13.20 5.34
CA ARG A 341 -12.02 12.30 6.50
C ARG A 341 -13.43 11.87 6.92
N ARG A 342 -14.42 12.75 6.83
CA ARG A 342 -15.85 12.41 7.03
C ARG A 342 -16.35 11.41 5.99
N PHE A 343 -15.99 11.60 4.71
CA PHE A 343 -16.22 10.60 3.67
C PHE A 343 -15.52 9.27 4.01
N ALA A 344 -14.25 9.34 4.41
CA ALA A 344 -13.37 8.20 4.59
C ALA A 344 -13.85 7.27 5.71
N VAL A 345 -14.31 7.79 6.85
CA VAL A 345 -14.83 6.95 7.94
C VAL A 345 -16.06 6.13 7.51
N LEU A 346 -16.92 6.69 6.64
CA LEU A 346 -18.08 5.98 6.11
C LEU A 346 -17.71 5.00 4.99
N ALA A 347 -16.76 5.38 4.13
CA ALA A 347 -16.31 4.56 3.01
C ALA A 347 -15.46 3.36 3.46
N ALA A 348 -14.61 3.52 4.47
CA ALA A 348 -13.68 2.51 4.95
C ALA A 348 -14.30 1.53 5.97
N HIS A 349 -15.39 1.93 6.65
CA HIS A 349 -16.00 1.12 7.70
C HIS A 349 -16.31 -0.33 7.28
N PRO A 350 -16.87 -0.63 6.08
CA PRO A 350 -17.15 -2.01 5.69
C PRO A 350 -15.92 -2.93 5.74
N PHE A 351 -14.76 -2.46 5.29
CA PHE A 351 -13.50 -3.20 5.34
C PHE A 351 -12.95 -3.29 6.77
N LEU A 352 -12.96 -2.18 7.52
CA LEU A 352 -12.47 -2.14 8.89
C LEU A 352 -13.31 -3.03 9.82
N ASN A 353 -14.63 -3.05 9.63
CA ASN A 353 -15.55 -3.90 10.39
C ASN A 353 -15.32 -5.38 10.10
N GLN A 354 -15.15 -5.77 8.84
CA GLN A 354 -14.77 -7.15 8.50
C GLN A 354 -13.43 -7.56 9.15
N THR A 355 -12.45 -6.66 9.12
CA THR A 355 -11.14 -6.89 9.76
C THR A 355 -11.27 -7.04 11.28
N ALA A 356 -12.01 -6.13 11.93
CA ALA A 356 -12.29 -6.17 13.36
C ALA A 356 -13.02 -7.45 13.78
N VAL A 357 -14.02 -7.90 13.00
CA VAL A 357 -14.76 -9.14 13.25
C VAL A 357 -13.85 -10.37 13.14
N ARG A 358 -12.98 -10.44 12.12
CA ARG A 358 -12.00 -11.55 11.99
C ARG A 358 -11.03 -11.56 13.17
N MET A 359 -10.51 -10.39 13.55
CA MET A 359 -9.62 -10.26 14.71
C MET A 359 -10.29 -10.65 16.02
N GLU A 360 -11.53 -10.22 16.25
CA GLU A 360 -12.29 -10.57 17.45
C GLU A 360 -12.56 -12.08 17.52
N LYS A 361 -12.88 -12.73 16.39
CA LYS A 361 -13.04 -14.19 16.31
C LYS A 361 -11.72 -14.92 16.60
N ALA A 362 -10.61 -14.49 15.99
CA ALA A 362 -9.29 -15.06 16.22
C ALA A 362 -8.82 -14.91 17.68
N ALA A 363 -9.06 -13.74 18.29
CA ALA A 363 -8.77 -13.52 19.71
C ALA A 363 -9.57 -14.46 20.62
N ARG A 364 -10.80 -14.83 20.24
CA ARG A 364 -11.66 -15.78 20.97
C ARG A 364 -11.35 -17.26 20.67
N GLY A 365 -10.29 -17.54 19.91
CA GLY A 365 -9.84 -18.90 19.60
C GLY A 365 -10.36 -19.49 18.29
N ASN A 366 -11.13 -18.72 17.49
CA ASN A 366 -11.51 -19.14 16.13
C ASN A 366 -10.48 -18.63 15.13
N SER A 367 -9.54 -19.50 14.75
CA SER A 367 -8.37 -19.17 13.93
C SER A 367 -8.61 -19.20 12.41
N GLU A 368 -9.85 -19.13 11.92
CA GLU A 368 -10.12 -19.24 10.48
C GLU A 368 -10.81 -17.98 9.92
N PRO A 369 -10.17 -17.23 9.00
CA PRO A 369 -8.81 -17.41 8.47
C PRO A 369 -7.69 -16.94 9.43
N VAL A 370 -6.45 -17.44 9.26
CA VAL A 370 -5.24 -16.89 9.92
C VAL A 370 -4.54 -15.84 9.06
N PHE A 371 -4.70 -15.92 7.73
CA PHE A 371 -4.16 -14.93 6.79
C PHE A 371 -5.23 -14.51 5.79
N ALA A 372 -5.45 -13.20 5.67
CA ALA A 372 -6.41 -12.62 4.74
C ALA A 372 -5.73 -11.58 3.83
N LEU A 373 -5.93 -11.69 2.52
CA LEU A 373 -5.39 -10.78 1.50
C LEU A 373 -6.52 -10.11 0.72
N ALA A 374 -6.54 -8.78 0.75
CA ALA A 374 -7.42 -7.91 -0.02
C ALA A 374 -6.62 -7.13 -1.08
N SER A 375 -6.78 -7.48 -2.36
CA SER A 375 -6.11 -6.79 -3.47
C SER A 375 -7.00 -5.72 -4.11
N ALA A 376 -6.57 -4.47 -3.99
CA ALA A 376 -7.42 -3.28 -4.10
C ALA A 376 -6.75 -2.13 -4.89
N HIS A 377 -7.30 -0.92 -4.73
CA HIS A 377 -6.87 0.29 -5.41
C HIS A 377 -6.36 1.34 -4.43
N ASP A 378 -5.76 2.40 -4.97
CA ASP A 378 -5.48 3.64 -4.25
C ASP A 378 -6.77 4.24 -3.67
N ILE A 379 -7.83 4.31 -4.47
CA ILE A 379 -9.16 4.78 -4.04
C ILE A 379 -9.83 3.90 -2.98
N THR A 380 -9.29 2.70 -2.71
CA THR A 380 -9.71 1.85 -1.58
C THR A 380 -8.85 2.14 -0.35
N MET A 381 -7.53 2.18 -0.52
CA MET A 381 -6.58 2.29 0.57
C MET A 381 -6.52 3.70 1.17
N ALA A 382 -6.63 4.75 0.35
CA ALA A 382 -6.57 6.13 0.83
C ALA A 382 -7.70 6.46 1.82
N PRO A 383 -8.97 6.09 1.59
CA PRO A 383 -10.02 6.20 2.62
C PRO A 383 -9.71 5.39 3.89
N VAL A 384 -9.17 4.18 3.77
CA VAL A 384 -8.81 3.38 4.96
C VAL A 384 -7.75 4.08 5.80
N LEU A 385 -6.68 4.59 5.17
CA LEU A 385 -5.63 5.34 5.86
C LEU A 385 -6.18 6.61 6.54
N SER A 386 -6.99 7.40 5.85
CA SER A 386 -7.60 8.62 6.42
C SER A 386 -8.59 8.29 7.56
N ALA A 387 -9.39 7.24 7.42
CA ALA A 387 -10.29 6.79 8.49
C ALA A 387 -9.52 6.40 9.75
N LEU A 388 -8.38 5.72 9.61
CA LEU A 388 -7.50 5.37 10.73
C LEU A 388 -6.75 6.58 11.32
N GLY A 389 -6.86 7.78 10.73
CA GLY A 389 -6.13 8.98 11.13
C GLY A 389 -4.68 9.04 10.62
N LEU A 390 -4.28 8.13 9.73
CA LEU A 390 -2.93 8.03 9.16
C LEU A 390 -2.75 8.94 7.95
N GLU A 391 -3.16 10.20 8.07
CA GLU A 391 -3.16 11.15 6.95
C GLU A 391 -1.74 11.62 6.57
N GLY A 392 -0.76 11.40 7.45
CA GLY A 392 0.67 11.60 7.16
C GLY A 392 1.32 10.53 6.28
N ALA A 393 0.62 9.42 6.02
CA ALA A 393 1.14 8.31 5.20
C ALA A 393 1.25 8.63 3.69
N GLY A 394 0.72 9.78 3.26
CA GLY A 394 0.69 10.22 1.87
C GLY A 394 -0.21 9.39 0.96
N PHE A 395 -0.24 9.72 -0.33
CA PHE A 395 -0.98 8.94 -1.33
C PHE A 395 -0.43 7.51 -1.45
N PRO A 396 -1.30 6.48 -1.55
CA PRO A 396 -0.86 5.10 -1.74
C PRO A 396 0.02 4.92 -2.99
N ARG A 397 1.32 4.70 -2.79
CA ARG A 397 2.29 4.36 -3.86
C ARG A 397 1.97 3.03 -4.53
N PHE A 398 2.53 2.76 -5.71
CA PHE A 398 2.32 1.45 -6.36
C PHE A 398 2.76 0.31 -5.43
N ALA A 399 2.01 -0.78 -5.42
CA ALA A 399 2.23 -1.92 -4.54
C ALA A 399 2.32 -1.56 -3.04
N ALA A 400 1.72 -0.45 -2.62
CA ALA A 400 1.57 -0.14 -1.20
C ALA A 400 0.85 -1.27 -0.48
N ARG A 401 1.25 -1.55 0.77
CA ARG A 401 0.64 -2.56 1.63
C ARG A 401 0.28 -1.97 3.00
N LEU A 402 -0.96 -2.20 3.42
CA LEU A 402 -1.46 -1.94 4.76
C LEU A 402 -1.70 -3.28 5.44
N VAL A 403 -1.12 -3.47 6.63
CA VAL A 403 -1.15 -4.74 7.36
C VAL A 403 -1.72 -4.52 8.75
N PHE A 404 -2.69 -5.34 9.13
CA PHE A 404 -3.15 -5.46 10.49
C PHE A 404 -2.72 -6.82 11.04
N GLU A 405 -2.02 -6.82 12.16
CA GLU A 405 -1.61 -8.04 12.86
C GLU A 405 -2.33 -8.14 14.20
N LEU A 406 -2.73 -9.35 14.55
CA LEU A 406 -3.30 -9.69 15.84
C LEU A 406 -2.30 -10.53 16.64
N TRP A 407 -1.94 -10.03 17.80
CA TRP A 407 -1.01 -10.65 18.74
C TRP A 407 -1.72 -11.04 20.03
N LYS A 408 -1.22 -12.09 20.68
CA LYS A 408 -1.65 -12.50 22.02
C LYS A 408 -0.44 -12.54 22.95
N SER A 409 -0.52 -11.86 24.09
CA SER A 409 0.48 -11.96 25.15
C SER A 409 0.37 -13.31 25.87
N PRO A 410 1.39 -13.74 26.64
CA PRO A 410 1.25 -14.88 27.51
C PRO A 410 0.12 -14.69 28.52
N ASP A 411 -0.45 -15.80 28.98
CA ASP A 411 -1.43 -15.78 30.05
C ASP A 411 -0.73 -15.40 31.36
N THR A 412 -1.27 -14.40 32.07
CA THR A 412 -0.78 -14.02 33.40
C THR A 412 -1.24 -15.06 34.42
N LYS A 413 -0.29 -15.79 35.04
CA LYS A 413 -0.60 -16.78 36.09
C LYS A 413 -1.35 -16.10 37.25
N GLY A 414 -2.52 -16.64 37.62
CA GLY A 414 -3.17 -16.31 38.90
C GLY A 414 -4.39 -15.38 38.87
N LYS A 415 -4.81 -14.86 37.71
CA LYS A 415 -6.15 -14.25 37.57
C LYS A 415 -6.98 -15.14 36.64
N GLY A 416 -8.03 -15.74 37.17
CA GLY A 416 -9.05 -16.41 36.36
C GLY A 416 -9.75 -15.40 35.46
N THR A 417 -9.14 -15.04 34.35
CA THR A 417 -9.68 -14.11 33.38
C THR A 417 -10.15 -14.87 32.16
N ARG A 418 -11.40 -14.59 31.77
CA ARG A 418 -12.08 -15.10 30.58
C ARG A 418 -11.22 -14.74 29.35
N GLY A 419 -10.30 -15.64 29.01
CA GLY A 419 -9.24 -15.44 28.03
C GLY A 419 -9.80 -15.30 26.62
N GLY A 420 -9.43 -14.21 25.96
CA GLY A 420 -9.70 -14.00 24.55
C GLY A 420 -9.24 -12.62 24.11
N VAL A 421 -10.12 -11.62 24.22
CA VAL A 421 -9.85 -10.24 23.78
C VAL A 421 -8.97 -9.45 24.76
N ALA A 422 -9.02 -9.74 26.07
CA ALA A 422 -8.33 -8.96 27.10
C ALA A 422 -6.79 -9.03 27.01
N ASN A 423 -6.25 -10.12 26.45
CA ASN A 423 -4.80 -10.33 26.26
C ASN A 423 -4.41 -10.23 24.78
N ALA A 424 -5.28 -9.65 23.95
CA ALA A 424 -5.09 -9.53 22.52
C ALA A 424 -4.72 -8.10 22.14
N TYR A 425 -3.81 -7.97 21.18
CA TYR A 425 -3.20 -6.71 20.77
C TYR A 425 -3.21 -6.59 19.25
N VAL A 426 -3.39 -5.38 18.75
CA VAL A 426 -3.38 -5.05 17.33
C VAL A 426 -2.13 -4.25 16.99
N ARG A 427 -1.56 -4.52 15.82
CA ARG A 427 -0.57 -3.66 15.18
C ARG A 427 -1.04 -3.30 13.77
N VAL A 428 -0.81 -2.05 13.38
CA VAL A 428 -1.08 -1.52 12.04
C VAL A 428 0.23 -1.08 11.41
N LEU A 429 0.59 -1.70 10.30
CA LEU A 429 1.78 -1.35 9.52
C LEU A 429 1.42 -0.83 8.14
N TYR A 430 2.16 0.15 7.67
CA TYR A 430 2.06 0.65 6.31
C TYR A 430 3.43 0.62 5.64
N ASN A 431 3.56 -0.14 4.55
CA ASN A 431 4.81 -0.29 3.80
C ASN A 431 6.04 -0.71 4.63
N GLY A 432 5.83 -1.45 5.71
CA GLY A 432 6.93 -1.89 6.58
C GLY A 432 7.06 -1.12 7.88
N GLU A 433 6.44 0.05 7.96
CA GLU A 433 6.53 0.94 9.12
C GLU A 433 5.39 0.68 10.10
N ASP A 434 5.68 0.64 11.39
CA ASP A 434 4.68 0.48 12.45
C ASP A 434 4.06 1.85 12.80
N LEU A 435 2.86 2.08 12.26
CA LEU A 435 2.10 3.31 12.47
C LEU A 435 1.01 3.15 13.52
N THR A 436 1.03 2.07 14.33
CA THR A 436 -0.06 1.73 15.24
C THR A 436 -0.42 2.88 16.17
N PHE A 437 0.57 3.56 16.72
CA PHE A 437 0.38 4.65 17.68
C PHE A 437 0.23 6.02 17.02
N GLU A 438 0.17 6.07 15.69
CA GLU A 438 -0.30 7.25 14.97
C GLU A 438 -1.79 7.13 14.63
N THR A 439 -2.36 5.93 14.78
CA THR A 439 -3.79 5.71 14.54
C THR A 439 -4.66 6.47 15.54
N ALA A 440 -5.82 6.90 15.08
CA ALA A 440 -6.83 7.59 15.88
C ALA A 440 -7.31 6.78 17.10
N PHE A 441 -7.16 5.45 17.09
CA PHE A 441 -7.59 4.58 18.18
C PHE A 441 -6.46 4.23 19.17
N CYS A 442 -5.19 4.54 18.87
CA CYS A 442 -4.09 4.15 19.73
C CYS A 442 -3.05 5.22 20.06
N ARG A 443 -3.16 6.42 19.47
CA ARG A 443 -2.24 7.53 19.76
C ARG A 443 -2.17 7.95 21.22
N ASP A 444 -3.26 7.78 21.95
CA ASP A 444 -3.37 8.16 23.36
C ASP A 444 -2.93 7.01 24.31
N HIS A 445 -2.48 5.87 23.76
CA HIS A 445 -1.98 4.74 24.54
C HIS A 445 -0.50 4.94 24.91
N ASP A 446 -0.16 4.74 26.18
CA ASP A 446 1.21 4.88 26.67
C ASP A 446 2.11 3.73 26.19
N ARG A 447 3.00 4.07 25.25
CA ARG A 447 4.04 3.19 24.69
C ARG A 447 5.10 2.74 25.71
N HIS A 448 5.26 3.46 26.83
CA HIS A 448 6.27 3.17 27.85
C HIS A 448 5.73 2.28 28.98
N SER A 449 4.47 1.85 28.87
CA SER A 449 3.90 0.87 29.77
C SER A 449 4.53 -0.52 29.57
N THR A 450 4.23 -1.44 30.49
CA THR A 450 4.62 -2.86 30.37
C THR A 450 3.96 -3.60 29.19
N GLN A 451 3.13 -2.92 28.39
CA GLN A 451 2.41 -3.48 27.24
C GLN A 451 2.78 -2.70 25.96
N PRO A 452 3.79 -3.16 25.19
CA PRO A 452 4.35 -2.38 24.07
C PRO A 452 3.50 -2.41 22.78
N LEU A 453 2.31 -3.02 22.80
CA LEU A 453 1.40 -3.13 21.65
C LEU A 453 0.03 -2.55 21.99
N CYS A 454 -0.71 -2.14 20.97
CA CYS A 454 -2.03 -1.55 21.16
C CYS A 454 -3.08 -2.60 21.57
N PRO A 455 -3.86 -2.41 22.65
CA PRO A 455 -4.93 -3.35 22.98
C PRO A 455 -5.96 -3.49 21.85
N LEU A 456 -6.36 -4.72 21.52
CA LEU A 456 -7.37 -4.98 20.48
C LEU A 456 -8.70 -4.26 20.79
N GLY A 457 -9.05 -4.14 22.07
CA GLY A 457 -10.27 -3.44 22.52
C GLY A 457 -10.39 -2.00 22.02
N ASN A 458 -9.25 -1.30 21.84
CA ASN A 458 -9.25 0.06 21.31
C ASN A 458 -9.71 0.08 19.85
N PHE A 459 -9.15 -0.80 19.02
CA PHE A 459 -9.56 -0.93 17.62
C PHE A 459 -11.01 -1.38 17.47
N LEU A 460 -11.46 -2.34 18.30
CA LEU A 460 -12.86 -2.79 18.28
C LEU A 460 -13.84 -1.67 18.66
N SER A 461 -13.51 -0.86 19.69
CA SER A 461 -14.35 0.27 20.11
C SER A 461 -14.39 1.37 19.05
N PHE A 462 -13.23 1.64 18.45
CA PHE A 462 -13.11 2.60 17.37
C PHE A 462 -13.99 2.26 16.17
N VAL A 463 -13.90 1.02 15.67
CA VAL A 463 -14.67 0.57 14.50
C VAL A 463 -16.17 0.50 14.81
N LYS A 464 -16.55 0.08 16.02
CA LYS A 464 -17.97 -0.03 16.40
C LYS A 464 -18.64 1.33 16.62
N ARG A 465 -17.89 2.34 17.10
CA ARG A 465 -18.47 3.59 17.58
C ARG A 465 -17.59 4.82 17.32
N ASP A 466 -16.36 4.84 17.83
CA ASP A 466 -15.65 6.11 18.05
C ASP A 466 -15.28 6.81 16.73
N MET A 467 -15.08 6.06 15.64
CA MET A 467 -14.76 6.61 14.31
C MET A 467 -15.88 7.50 13.72
N PHE A 468 -17.12 7.37 14.20
CA PHE A 468 -18.27 8.13 13.70
C PHE A 468 -18.49 9.47 14.41
N SER A 469 -17.72 9.75 15.47
CA SER A 469 -17.79 11.02 16.20
C SER A 469 -17.55 12.24 15.31
N ILE A 470 -16.70 12.11 14.28
CA ILE A 470 -16.39 13.19 13.32
C ILE A 470 -17.59 13.61 12.44
N VAL A 471 -18.61 12.75 12.36
CA VAL A 471 -19.89 13.02 11.68
C VAL A 471 -21.06 13.08 12.67
N ASN A 472 -20.78 13.32 13.96
CA ASN A 472 -21.76 13.44 15.04
C ASN A 472 -22.69 12.22 15.17
N ALA A 473 -22.16 11.02 14.96
CA ALA A 473 -22.91 9.77 15.07
C ALA A 473 -22.21 8.77 16.01
N THR A 474 -22.98 7.81 16.50
CA THR A 474 -22.53 6.77 17.44
C THR A 474 -22.54 5.36 16.84
N SER A 475 -23.03 5.22 15.61
CA SER A 475 -23.05 3.95 14.88
C SER A 475 -22.99 4.21 13.38
N TYR A 476 -22.57 3.20 12.61
CA TYR A 476 -22.55 3.28 11.15
C TYR A 476 -23.92 3.59 10.56
N HIS A 477 -24.96 2.92 11.07
CA HIS A 477 -26.33 3.11 10.60
C HIS A 477 -26.78 4.56 10.78
N GLN A 478 -26.60 5.13 11.98
CA GLN A 478 -26.91 6.52 12.27
C GLN A 478 -26.11 7.45 11.35
N ALA A 479 -24.80 7.23 11.22
CA ALA A 479 -23.91 8.05 10.41
C ALA A 479 -24.29 8.06 8.92
N CYS A 480 -24.84 6.97 8.42
CA CYS A 480 -25.24 6.82 7.02
C CYS A 480 -26.60 7.44 6.67
N HIS A 481 -27.50 7.57 7.65
CA HIS A 481 -28.90 7.96 7.46
C HIS A 481 -29.26 9.29 8.17
N GLN A 482 -28.25 10.01 8.65
CA GLN A 482 -28.42 11.35 9.16
C GLN A 482 -28.59 12.34 8.00
N ASN A 483 -29.48 13.33 8.18
CA ASN A 483 -29.65 14.40 7.21
C ASN A 483 -28.51 15.40 7.39
N PHE A 484 -27.76 15.66 6.31
CA PHE A 484 -26.66 16.61 6.24
C PHE A 484 -27.00 17.79 5.34
#